data_AF-A0A935RG02-F1
#
_entry.id   AF-A0A935RG02-F1
#
_cell.length_a   1.000
_cell.length_b   1.000
_cell.length_c   1.000
_cell.angle_alpha   90.00
_cell.angle_beta   90.00
_cell.angle_gamma   90.00
#
_symmetry.space_group_name_H-M   'P 1'
#
loop_
_entity.id
_entity.type
_entity.pdbx_description
1 polymer ?
#
loop_
_entity_poly.entity_id
_entity_poly.type
_entity_poly.pdbx_seq_one_letter_code
_entity_poly.pdbx_strand_id
1 'polypeptide(L)'
;MTARVPPLHPWTLDRLLSRIAHEWEQDKSIFSLAGRRFWKAEPGLDLSCDVGGRRVATPVGPAAGPHTQLAENLALGWLAGARTFELKTVQILDELDIPRPCIDMEHEGYNVEWSQELTLEQSLEEYVKGWLLLAVLREWEPLRDAVGEPGDHAFELSVGYDLAGIRHERVAALIDGLCSAQARLDSLRPLVTGPFAHLRDVPADPRIVRTATLSTFHGCPPDEIEGIVKHLMTRHGLDVTVKLNPTLLGRTAVQEILHDRLGYTQVPLDDAAFAGDLQWPRALEMIDRLEEFGRREGREFGLKLTNTLVVANHRGIMAGEKMYLSGAPLHVLAVTLLARLDAALPGRLRLGERGTGIPVAFSAGIDKDNLADTVALGLLPVTVCSDLLRPGGYGRLAQGLRSLAKRMKAAKAGDLAAWRAHAAAAARKAGHADAVAHASAMLAEPAGFERYTREAVHEPLREVDKDLQMFDCLACGNCVTVCPNNAFLAVPTGLRPPLKSRSQYLVLAELCNECGNCVTFCPERGAPYLVKPRLYTDEAAWEAHGCEGWLVAGNALESGNVVGDTALVHALLRQAQWTAKGPFD
;
A
#
# COMPACT_ATOMS: atom_id res chain seq x y z
N MET A 1 -24.85 21.47 -1.35
CA MET A 1 -23.83 21.18 -0.33
C MET A 1 -23.81 19.68 -0.18
N THR A 2 -22.89 19.00 -0.85
CA THR A 2 -22.65 17.57 -0.61
C THR A 2 -22.12 17.45 0.81
N ALA A 3 -22.76 16.62 1.65
CA ALA A 3 -22.29 16.38 3.00
C ALA A 3 -20.83 15.91 2.94
N ARG A 4 -19.97 16.49 3.78
CA ARG A 4 -18.56 16.09 3.89
C ARG A 4 -18.54 14.60 4.27
N VAL A 5 -17.94 13.74 3.45
CA VAL A 5 -17.70 12.34 3.82
C VAL A 5 -16.83 12.36 5.07
N PRO A 6 -17.28 11.86 6.22
CA PRO A 6 -16.48 11.88 7.43
C PRO A 6 -15.19 11.07 7.24
N PRO A 7 -14.11 11.44 7.95
CA PRO A 7 -12.83 10.76 7.83
C PRO A 7 -12.92 9.31 8.32
N LEU A 8 -11.89 8.51 7.99
CA LEU A 8 -11.71 7.19 8.56
C LEU A 8 -11.78 7.24 10.09
N HIS A 9 -12.51 6.30 10.69
CA HIS A 9 -12.61 6.09 12.12
C HIS A 9 -12.02 4.72 12.48
N PRO A 10 -10.73 4.66 12.85
CA PRO A 10 -10.06 3.39 13.10
C PRO A 10 -10.67 2.63 14.28
N TRP A 11 -10.70 1.31 14.20
CA TRP A 11 -11.16 0.46 15.29
C TRP A 11 -10.11 0.28 16.38
N THR A 12 -10.53 0.09 17.62
CA THR A 12 -9.61 -0.21 18.74
C THR A 12 -8.91 -1.56 18.58
N LEU A 13 -7.77 -1.75 19.25
CA LEU A 13 -6.96 -2.97 19.15
C LEU A 13 -7.73 -4.23 19.58
N ASP A 14 -8.49 -4.15 20.67
CA ASP A 14 -9.32 -5.25 21.18
C ASP A 14 -10.39 -5.65 20.16
N ARG A 15 -11.03 -4.69 19.49
CA ARG A 15 -12.01 -4.96 18.44
C ARG A 15 -11.37 -5.65 17.23
N LEU A 16 -10.18 -5.22 16.82
CA LEU A 16 -9.41 -5.88 15.77
C LEU A 16 -9.05 -7.32 16.16
N LEU A 17 -8.57 -7.54 17.37
CA LEU A 17 -8.24 -8.88 17.89
C LEU A 17 -9.47 -9.79 17.97
N SER A 18 -10.61 -9.27 18.45
CA SER A 18 -11.87 -10.01 18.49
C SER A 18 -12.31 -10.43 17.09
N ARG A 19 -12.15 -9.57 16.07
CA ARG A 19 -12.43 -9.92 14.67
C ARG A 19 -11.50 -11.00 14.14
N ILE A 20 -10.21 -10.91 14.45
CA ILE A 20 -9.22 -11.92 14.06
C ILE A 20 -9.58 -13.29 14.65
N ALA A 21 -9.84 -13.37 15.96
CA ALA A 21 -10.21 -14.62 16.61
C ALA A 21 -11.49 -15.20 16.02
N HIS A 22 -12.50 -14.35 15.85
CA HIS A 22 -13.78 -14.74 15.28
C HIS A 22 -13.66 -15.31 13.87
N GLU A 23 -13.05 -14.58 12.93
CA GLU A 23 -12.88 -15.04 11.55
C GLU A 23 -11.99 -16.29 11.46
N TRP A 24 -10.98 -16.40 12.32
CA TRP A 24 -10.13 -17.59 12.38
C TRP A 24 -10.90 -18.83 12.83
N GLU A 25 -11.80 -18.70 13.80
CA GLU A 25 -12.66 -19.79 14.24
C GLU A 25 -13.66 -20.21 13.15
N GLN A 26 -14.25 -19.24 12.44
CA GLN A 26 -15.27 -19.52 11.42
C GLN A 26 -14.69 -20.20 10.17
N ASP A 27 -13.63 -19.65 9.56
CA ASP A 27 -13.18 -20.11 8.24
C ASP A 27 -11.67 -20.02 7.98
N LYS A 28 -10.86 -19.83 9.03
CA LYS A 28 -9.40 -19.69 8.93
C LYS A 28 -8.99 -18.53 8.02
N SER A 29 -9.75 -17.43 8.08
CA SER A 29 -9.39 -16.15 7.49
C SER A 29 -9.04 -15.12 8.56
N ILE A 30 -8.36 -14.06 8.14
CA ILE A 30 -8.12 -12.86 8.95
C ILE A 30 -8.41 -11.64 8.08
N PHE A 31 -9.29 -10.77 8.56
CA PHE A 31 -9.86 -9.64 7.84
C PHE A 31 -10.35 -10.06 6.43
N SER A 32 -11.12 -11.14 6.34
CA SER A 32 -11.62 -11.73 5.09
C SER A 32 -10.53 -12.26 4.12
N LEU A 33 -9.24 -12.19 4.47
CA LEU A 33 -8.17 -12.82 3.71
C LEU A 33 -8.06 -14.29 4.11
N ALA A 34 -8.51 -15.18 3.23
CA ALA A 34 -8.47 -16.61 3.49
C ALA A 34 -7.02 -17.13 3.65
N GLY A 35 -6.78 -18.03 4.61
CA GLY A 35 -5.44 -18.54 4.93
C GLY A 35 -4.66 -19.15 3.76
N ARG A 36 -5.34 -19.72 2.76
CA ARG A 36 -4.69 -20.20 1.51
C ARG A 36 -4.00 -19.10 0.69
N ARG A 37 -4.33 -17.83 0.95
CA ARG A 37 -3.71 -16.66 0.32
C ARG A 37 -2.55 -16.09 1.13
N PHE A 38 -2.32 -16.59 2.34
CA PHE A 38 -1.17 -16.18 3.13
C PHE A 38 0.12 -16.60 2.44
N TRP A 39 1.17 -15.82 2.70
CA TRP A 39 2.52 -16.19 2.34
C TRP A 39 3.11 -17.07 3.44
N LYS A 40 3.71 -18.17 3.01
CA LYS A 40 4.51 -19.06 3.85
C LYS A 40 5.90 -19.13 3.23
N ALA A 41 6.94 -18.92 4.05
CA ALA A 41 8.32 -18.93 3.58
C ALA A 41 8.64 -20.25 2.86
N GLU A 42 9.35 -20.15 1.74
CA GLU A 42 9.75 -21.29 0.92
C GLU A 42 11.02 -21.92 1.50
N PRO A 43 11.00 -23.20 1.93
CA PRO A 43 12.17 -23.84 2.53
C PRO A 43 13.38 -23.82 1.59
N GLY A 44 14.55 -23.49 2.15
CA GLY A 44 15.82 -23.47 1.41
C GLY A 44 16.05 -22.23 0.55
N LEU A 45 15.18 -21.22 0.62
CA LEU A 45 15.40 -19.91 0.02
C LEU A 45 15.52 -18.82 1.08
N ASP A 46 16.51 -17.95 0.91
CA ASP A 46 16.64 -16.72 1.69
C ASP A 46 16.23 -15.51 0.83
N LEU A 47 15.02 -14.99 1.11
CA LEU A 47 14.50 -13.79 0.45
C LEU A 47 14.81 -12.50 1.24
N SER A 48 15.63 -12.58 2.28
CA SER A 48 15.85 -11.44 3.16
C SER A 48 16.69 -10.34 2.53
N CYS A 49 16.41 -9.10 2.94
CA CYS A 49 17.23 -7.93 2.62
C CYS A 49 17.37 -7.03 3.85
N ASP A 50 18.26 -6.04 3.77
CA ASP A 50 18.40 -5.02 4.81
C ASP A 50 17.48 -3.83 4.51
N VAL A 51 16.79 -3.33 5.54
CA VAL A 51 16.05 -2.07 5.53
C VAL A 51 16.36 -1.33 6.84
N GLY A 52 17.15 -0.27 6.75
CA GLY A 52 17.51 0.55 7.92
C GLY A 52 18.26 -0.22 9.01
N GLY A 53 19.14 -1.15 8.62
CA GLY A 53 19.87 -2.02 9.53
C GLY A 53 19.05 -3.19 10.10
N ARG A 54 17.82 -3.40 9.62
CA ARG A 54 17.00 -4.57 9.97
C ARG A 54 16.95 -5.55 8.81
N ARG A 55 17.28 -6.82 9.09
CA ARG A 55 17.15 -7.92 8.13
C ARG A 55 15.70 -8.37 8.04
N VAL A 56 14.96 -7.84 7.07
CA VAL A 56 13.56 -8.19 6.81
C VAL A 56 13.48 -9.48 5.99
N ALA A 57 12.48 -10.34 6.22
CA ALA A 57 12.44 -11.68 5.66
C ALA A 57 12.00 -11.79 4.18
N THR A 58 11.42 -10.73 3.61
CA THR A 58 11.08 -10.62 2.20
C THR A 58 11.40 -9.21 1.69
N PRO A 59 11.69 -9.03 0.39
CA PRO A 59 12.14 -7.74 -0.14
C PRO A 59 10.97 -6.82 -0.54
N VAL A 60 9.75 -7.13 -0.10
CA VAL A 60 8.53 -6.53 -0.64
C VAL A 60 7.55 -6.08 0.42
N GLY A 61 6.71 -5.12 0.04
CA GLY A 61 5.47 -4.84 0.75
C GLY A 61 4.69 -3.68 0.15
N PRO A 62 3.71 -3.13 0.87
CA PRO A 62 2.89 -2.05 0.35
C PRO A 62 3.66 -0.72 0.28
N ALA A 63 3.39 0.07 -0.75
CA ALA A 63 3.91 1.44 -0.88
C ALA A 63 3.11 2.41 -0.01
N ALA A 64 3.68 3.59 0.26
CA ALA A 64 2.95 4.70 0.88
C ALA A 64 1.68 4.98 0.09
N GLY A 65 0.51 4.75 0.71
CA GLY A 65 -0.75 4.74 0.00
C GLY A 65 -1.88 4.20 0.87
N PRO A 66 -3.03 3.86 0.26
CA PRO A 66 -4.23 3.54 1.02
C PRO A 66 -4.10 2.26 1.87
N HIS A 67 -3.23 1.32 1.49
CA HIS A 67 -2.99 0.07 2.24
C HIS A 67 -2.06 0.23 3.46
N THR A 68 -1.56 1.43 3.76
CA THR A 68 -0.61 1.66 4.87
C THR A 68 -1.08 2.74 5.83
N GLN A 69 -2.41 2.89 5.98
CA GLN A 69 -3.05 3.82 6.91
C GLN A 69 -3.54 3.13 8.19
N LEU A 70 -4.23 1.99 8.08
CA LEU A 70 -4.89 1.32 9.21
C LEU A 70 -4.13 0.06 9.64
N ALA A 71 -4.19 -0.28 10.92
CA ALA A 71 -3.48 -1.44 11.49
C ALA A 71 -3.88 -2.78 10.83
N GLU A 72 -5.15 -2.97 10.50
CA GLU A 72 -5.65 -4.15 9.79
C GLU A 72 -5.05 -4.29 8.39
N ASN A 73 -4.77 -3.16 7.73
CA ASN A 73 -4.13 -3.15 6.40
C ASN A 73 -2.66 -3.57 6.48
N LEU A 74 -1.96 -3.12 7.53
CA LEU A 74 -0.61 -3.58 7.84
C LEU A 74 -0.59 -5.09 8.14
N ALA A 75 -1.56 -5.59 8.91
CA ALA A 75 -1.73 -7.02 9.17
C ALA A 75 -2.02 -7.82 7.89
N LEU A 76 -2.92 -7.36 7.02
CA LEU A 76 -3.21 -8.00 5.73
C LEU A 76 -1.98 -8.07 4.81
N GLY A 77 -1.21 -6.97 4.74
CA GLY A 77 0.06 -6.95 4.02
C GLY A 77 1.04 -7.99 4.59
N TRP A 78 1.18 -8.05 5.91
CA TRP A 78 2.07 -9.00 6.58
C TRP A 78 1.68 -10.46 6.34
N LEU A 79 0.38 -10.77 6.45
CA LEU A 79 -0.17 -12.09 6.14
C LEU A 79 0.08 -12.48 4.69
N ALA A 80 0.02 -11.53 3.76
CA ALA A 80 0.33 -11.73 2.34
C ALA A 80 1.84 -11.74 2.01
N GLY A 81 2.71 -11.63 3.03
CA GLY A 81 4.16 -11.77 2.89
C GLY A 81 4.95 -10.46 2.84
N ALA A 82 4.31 -9.30 3.07
CA ALA A 82 5.02 -8.04 3.20
C ALA A 82 5.92 -8.04 4.44
N ARG A 83 7.17 -7.62 4.26
CA ARG A 83 8.10 -7.37 5.37
C ARG A 83 8.69 -5.98 5.36
N THR A 84 8.31 -5.15 4.38
CA THR A 84 8.70 -3.74 4.29
C THR A 84 7.44 -2.91 4.09
N PHE A 85 7.15 -2.00 5.01
CA PHE A 85 5.94 -1.18 4.96
C PHE A 85 6.34 0.27 4.84
N GLU A 86 6.18 0.86 3.66
CA GLU A 86 6.26 2.31 3.51
C GLU A 86 4.91 2.87 4.00
N LEU A 87 4.91 3.45 5.20
CA LEU A 87 3.72 3.99 5.84
C LEU A 87 3.11 5.12 5.00
N LYS A 88 1.82 5.39 5.18
CA LYS A 88 1.18 6.50 4.45
C LYS A 88 1.94 7.81 4.71
N THR A 89 2.15 8.57 3.64
CA THR A 89 2.81 9.87 3.73
C THR A 89 2.02 10.79 4.65
N VAL A 90 2.65 11.23 5.74
CA VAL A 90 2.11 12.24 6.66
C VAL A 90 2.65 13.63 6.34
N GLN A 91 1.86 14.66 6.65
CA GLN A 91 2.23 16.08 6.51
C GLN A 91 1.53 16.93 7.58
N ILE A 92 1.93 18.20 7.70
CA ILE A 92 1.34 19.12 8.69
C ILE A 92 -0.15 19.40 8.44
N LEU A 93 -0.60 19.35 7.18
CA LEU A 93 -2.01 19.45 6.82
C LEU A 93 -2.68 18.08 6.97
N ASP A 94 -3.22 17.80 8.16
CA ASP A 94 -3.80 16.50 8.53
C ASP A 94 -5.33 16.51 8.67
N GLU A 95 -5.97 17.62 8.30
CA GLU A 95 -7.41 17.75 8.11
C GLU A 95 -7.71 18.18 6.67
N LEU A 96 -7.67 17.22 5.74
CA LEU A 96 -7.89 17.47 4.33
C LEU A 96 -9.35 17.25 3.93
N ASP A 97 -9.82 18.04 2.97
CA ASP A 97 -11.05 17.75 2.23
C ASP A 97 -10.66 17.05 0.92
N ILE A 98 -10.96 15.75 0.84
CA ILE A 98 -10.56 14.90 -0.28
C ILE A 98 -11.79 14.63 -1.14
N PRO A 99 -11.80 15.05 -2.41
CA PRO A 99 -12.93 14.77 -3.30
C PRO A 99 -13.08 13.27 -3.51
N ARG A 100 -14.32 12.77 -3.44
CA ARG A 100 -14.67 11.35 -3.64
C ARG A 100 -15.58 11.18 -4.87
N PRO A 101 -15.45 10.08 -5.63
CA PRO A 101 -14.42 9.04 -5.50
C PRO A 101 -13.01 9.59 -5.80
N CYS A 102 -11.98 8.95 -5.24
CA CYS A 102 -10.60 9.42 -5.31
C CYS A 102 -9.61 8.42 -5.90
N ILE A 103 -10.08 7.23 -6.30
CA ILE A 103 -9.31 6.17 -6.95
C ILE A 103 -10.09 5.68 -8.17
N ASP A 104 -9.40 5.59 -9.31
CA ASP A 104 -9.85 4.87 -10.52
C ASP A 104 -8.78 3.84 -10.89
N MET A 105 -9.14 2.56 -10.89
CA MET A 105 -8.21 1.45 -11.14
C MET A 105 -8.63 0.59 -12.33
N GLU A 106 -9.44 1.14 -13.25
CA GLU A 106 -10.03 0.39 -14.36
C GLU A 106 -8.96 -0.30 -15.21
N HIS A 107 -7.98 0.45 -15.69
CA HIS A 107 -6.94 -0.05 -16.60
C HIS A 107 -5.55 0.38 -16.15
N GLU A 108 -5.13 1.60 -16.43
CA GLU A 108 -4.10 2.27 -15.66
C GLU A 108 -4.67 2.74 -14.30
N GLY A 109 -3.81 3.01 -13.33
CA GLY A 109 -4.27 3.49 -12.03
C GLY A 109 -4.22 5.00 -11.95
N TYR A 110 -5.31 5.63 -11.52
CA TYR A 110 -5.37 7.06 -11.22
C TYR A 110 -5.85 7.29 -9.79
N ASN A 111 -5.32 8.34 -9.16
CA ASN A 111 -5.86 8.89 -7.92
C ASN A 111 -5.83 10.42 -7.96
N VAL A 112 -6.63 11.04 -7.09
CA VAL A 112 -6.59 12.50 -6.83
C VAL A 112 -6.29 12.82 -5.36
N GLU A 113 -6.17 11.79 -4.53
CA GLU A 113 -5.76 11.87 -3.12
C GLU A 113 -4.23 11.79 -3.02
N TRP A 114 -3.59 12.63 -2.19
CA TRP A 114 -2.13 12.74 -2.11
C TRP A 114 -1.52 12.67 -0.71
N SER A 115 -2.31 12.43 0.34
CA SER A 115 -1.87 12.56 1.73
C SER A 115 -2.76 11.74 2.68
N GLN A 116 -2.31 11.56 3.92
CA GLN A 116 -3.05 10.83 4.94
C GLN A 116 -4.48 11.36 5.16
N GLU A 117 -5.40 10.43 5.44
CA GLU A 117 -6.78 10.75 5.83
C GLU A 117 -6.98 10.82 7.34
N LEU A 118 -6.02 10.28 8.09
CA LEU A 118 -6.00 10.31 9.55
C LEU A 118 -5.23 11.54 10.02
N THR A 119 -5.61 12.08 11.18
CA THR A 119 -4.78 13.07 11.86
C THR A 119 -3.39 12.49 12.18
N LEU A 120 -2.42 13.35 12.47
CA LEU A 120 -1.08 12.91 12.89
C LEU A 120 -1.14 11.99 14.12
N GLU A 121 -1.98 12.32 15.10
CA GLU A 121 -2.12 11.49 16.31
C GLU A 121 -2.75 10.12 16.00
N GLN A 122 -3.82 10.09 15.20
CA GLN A 122 -4.43 8.82 14.76
C GLN A 122 -3.46 7.99 13.91
N SER A 123 -2.67 8.62 13.04
CA SER A 123 -1.64 7.93 12.24
C SER A 123 -0.60 7.29 13.16
N LEU A 124 -0.10 8.02 14.17
CA LEU A 124 0.82 7.49 15.16
C LEU A 124 0.21 6.28 15.90
N GLU A 125 -1.04 6.41 16.36
CA GLU A 125 -1.76 5.33 17.04
C GLU A 125 -1.90 4.08 16.15
N GLU A 126 -2.33 4.23 14.89
CA GLU A 126 -2.48 3.12 13.95
C GLU A 126 -1.16 2.40 13.68
N TYR A 127 -0.05 3.13 13.58
CA TYR A 127 1.25 2.53 13.31
C TYR A 127 1.79 1.77 14.52
N VAL A 128 1.65 2.32 15.74
CA VAL A 128 2.03 1.61 16.98
C VAL A 128 1.12 0.40 17.21
N LYS A 129 -0.18 0.55 16.96
CA LYS A 129 -1.17 -0.53 17.06
C LYS A 129 -0.89 -1.64 16.06
N GLY A 130 -0.61 -1.29 14.80
CA GLY A 130 -0.18 -2.25 13.77
C GLY A 130 1.09 -3.00 14.18
N TRP A 131 2.09 -2.29 14.71
CA TRP A 131 3.33 -2.90 15.18
C TRP A 131 3.11 -3.92 16.31
N LEU A 132 2.33 -3.56 17.32
CA LEU A 132 1.97 -4.46 18.42
C LEU A 132 1.10 -5.63 17.93
N LEU A 133 0.13 -5.37 17.04
CA LEU A 133 -0.72 -6.39 16.45
C LEU A 133 0.11 -7.44 15.69
N LEU A 134 1.10 -7.03 14.90
CA LEU A 134 2.01 -7.96 14.22
C LEU A 134 2.85 -8.79 15.19
N ALA A 135 3.28 -8.20 16.32
CA ALA A 135 3.99 -8.95 17.37
C ALA A 135 3.08 -10.01 18.02
N VAL A 136 1.82 -9.67 18.32
CA VAL A 136 0.82 -10.62 18.84
C VAL A 136 0.57 -11.74 17.82
N LEU A 137 0.33 -11.40 16.55
CA LEU A 137 0.06 -12.40 15.50
C LEU A 137 1.24 -13.33 15.24
N ARG A 138 2.48 -12.86 15.38
CA ARG A 138 3.69 -13.68 15.23
C ARG A 138 3.75 -14.78 16.29
N GLU A 139 3.31 -14.50 17.52
CA GLU A 139 3.35 -15.45 18.64
C GLU A 139 2.06 -16.26 18.82
N TRP A 140 0.98 -15.88 18.11
CA TRP A 140 -0.31 -16.57 18.21
C TRP A 140 -0.26 -17.96 17.56
N GLU A 141 -0.24 -18.99 18.40
CA GLU A 141 -0.06 -20.40 18.01
C GLU A 141 -0.97 -20.87 16.86
N PRO A 142 -2.29 -20.56 16.85
CA PRO A 142 -3.17 -21.02 15.78
C PRO A 142 -2.75 -20.56 14.38
N LEU A 143 -2.07 -19.41 14.27
CA LEU A 143 -1.62 -18.87 12.98
C LEU A 143 -0.32 -19.51 12.47
N ARG A 144 0.47 -20.13 13.37
CA ARG A 144 1.83 -20.61 13.11
C ARG A 144 1.92 -21.54 11.89
N ASP A 145 1.01 -22.49 11.76
CA ASP A 145 1.03 -23.45 10.64
C ASP A 145 0.74 -22.78 9.29
N ALA A 146 -0.09 -21.74 9.29
CA ALA A 146 -0.52 -21.05 8.08
C ALA A 146 0.54 -20.09 7.54
N VAL A 147 1.33 -19.45 8.41
CA VAL A 147 2.37 -18.47 8.01
C VAL A 147 3.80 -19.01 8.12
N GLY A 148 4.01 -20.11 8.84
CA GLY A 148 5.33 -20.67 9.13
C GLY A 148 6.16 -19.76 10.05
N GLU A 149 7.44 -19.60 9.73
CA GLU A 149 8.30 -18.60 10.37
C GLU A 149 8.29 -17.32 9.52
N PRO A 150 7.50 -16.30 9.90
CA PRO A 150 7.35 -15.12 9.08
C PRO A 150 8.63 -14.29 9.02
N GLY A 151 9.52 -14.41 10.01
CA GLY A 151 10.73 -13.61 10.17
C GLY A 151 10.42 -12.13 10.46
N ASP A 152 11.46 -11.30 10.35
CA ASP A 152 11.42 -9.90 10.74
C ASP A 152 10.85 -8.99 9.63
N HIS A 153 10.31 -7.84 10.04
CA HIS A 153 9.71 -6.82 9.16
C HIS A 153 10.15 -5.41 9.56
N ALA A 154 10.06 -4.42 8.69
CA ALA A 154 10.40 -3.03 8.98
C ALA A 154 9.27 -2.09 8.54
N PHE A 155 9.01 -1.08 9.35
CA PHE A 155 8.20 0.07 8.98
C PHE A 155 9.13 1.21 8.60
N GLU A 156 8.81 1.84 7.48
CA GLU A 156 9.51 3.01 6.94
C GLU A 156 8.53 4.18 7.02
N LEU A 157 8.94 5.26 7.70
CA LEU A 157 8.16 6.47 7.74
C LEU A 157 8.06 7.06 6.32
N SER A 158 6.90 7.59 5.93
CA SER A 158 6.80 8.46 4.75
C SER A 158 6.34 9.84 5.19
N VAL A 159 7.05 10.88 4.74
CA VAL A 159 6.72 12.29 5.02
C VAL A 159 6.82 13.13 3.77
N GLY A 160 6.05 14.22 3.70
CA GLY A 160 6.08 15.18 2.59
C GLY A 160 5.73 16.59 3.07
N TYR A 161 5.46 17.49 2.11
CA TYR A 161 5.27 18.94 2.32
C TYR A 161 6.59 19.72 2.46
N ASP A 162 6.54 20.93 3.03
CA ASP A 162 7.65 21.85 3.15
C ASP A 162 8.50 21.65 4.43
N LEU A 163 9.68 22.25 4.47
CA LEU A 163 10.62 22.14 5.59
C LEU A 163 10.05 22.72 6.89
N ALA A 164 9.24 23.78 6.80
CA ALA A 164 8.60 24.38 7.96
C ALA A 164 7.60 23.41 8.61
N GLY A 165 6.78 22.74 7.80
CA GLY A 165 5.84 21.72 8.21
C GLY A 165 6.52 20.49 8.79
N ILE A 166 7.60 20.01 8.18
CA ILE A 166 8.38 18.88 8.72
C ILE A 166 9.01 19.23 10.08
N ARG A 167 9.47 20.47 10.27
CA ARG A 167 10.02 20.95 11.55
C ARG A 167 8.97 21.23 12.62
N HIS A 168 7.70 21.27 12.25
CA HIS A 168 6.63 21.63 13.16
C HIS A 168 6.52 20.60 14.29
N GLU A 169 6.22 21.06 15.51
CA GLU A 169 6.19 20.22 16.71
C GLU A 169 5.25 19.01 16.60
N ARG A 170 4.11 19.18 15.93
CA ARG A 170 3.13 18.09 15.67
C ARG A 170 3.72 16.97 14.80
N VAL A 171 4.44 17.31 13.73
CA VAL A 171 5.10 16.32 12.87
C VAL A 171 6.28 15.69 13.61
N ALA A 172 7.08 16.50 14.30
CA ALA A 172 8.18 16.02 15.13
C ALA A 172 7.70 15.04 16.22
N ALA A 173 6.56 15.30 16.87
CA ALA A 173 5.98 14.44 17.89
C ALA A 173 5.57 13.06 17.33
N LEU A 174 4.99 13.02 16.12
CA LEU A 174 4.71 11.76 15.42
C LEU A 174 6.02 11.00 15.15
N ILE A 175 7.03 11.66 14.58
CA ILE A 175 8.30 11.02 14.22
C ILE A 175 9.02 10.49 15.47
N ASP A 176 9.12 11.31 16.51
CA ASP A 176 9.74 10.95 17.79
C ASP A 176 8.97 9.81 18.46
N GLY A 177 7.63 9.82 18.38
CA GLY A 177 6.76 8.74 18.86
C GLY A 177 6.99 7.39 18.15
N LEU A 178 7.28 7.41 16.85
CA LEU A 178 7.66 6.20 16.11
C LEU A 178 9.12 5.77 16.34
N CYS A 179 9.99 6.70 16.70
CA CYS A 179 11.37 6.40 17.09
C CYS A 179 11.47 5.84 18.53
N SER A 180 10.49 6.16 19.39
CA SER A 180 10.40 5.74 20.78
C SER A 180 8.95 5.55 21.25
N ALA A 181 8.37 4.41 20.89
CA ALA A 181 6.95 4.11 21.05
C ALA A 181 6.58 3.46 22.40
N GLN A 182 7.51 3.32 23.36
CA GLN A 182 7.30 2.52 24.58
C GLN A 182 6.02 2.92 25.33
N ALA A 183 5.81 4.21 25.58
CA ALA A 183 4.63 4.69 26.30
C ALA A 183 3.31 4.37 25.56
N ARG A 184 3.31 4.47 24.22
CA ARG A 184 2.15 4.14 23.39
C ARG A 184 1.91 2.62 23.36
N LEU A 185 2.95 1.81 23.23
CA LEU A 185 2.86 0.36 23.34
C LEU A 185 2.25 -0.04 24.68
N ASP A 186 2.74 0.52 25.79
CA ASP A 186 2.25 0.23 27.14
C ASP A 186 0.78 0.63 27.31
N SER A 187 0.32 1.71 26.68
CA SER A 187 -1.11 2.08 26.68
C SER A 187 -2.00 1.13 25.88
N LEU A 188 -1.47 0.44 24.87
CA LEU A 188 -2.23 -0.49 24.02
C LEU A 188 -2.24 -1.92 24.57
N ARG A 189 -1.23 -2.32 25.36
CA ARG A 189 -1.16 -3.68 25.94
C ARG A 189 -2.43 -4.11 26.70
N PRO A 190 -3.08 -3.27 27.52
CA PRO A 190 -4.33 -3.65 28.19
C PRO A 190 -5.45 -4.07 27.22
N LEU A 191 -5.43 -3.59 25.97
CA LEU A 191 -6.39 -3.94 24.91
C LEU A 191 -6.07 -5.29 24.25
N VAL A 192 -4.95 -5.92 24.57
CA VAL A 192 -4.69 -7.31 24.19
C VAL A 192 -5.48 -8.22 25.14
N THR A 193 -6.69 -8.58 24.71
CA THR A 193 -7.70 -9.28 25.50
C THR A 193 -8.16 -10.59 24.83
N GLY A 194 -9.18 -11.23 25.40
CA GLY A 194 -9.77 -12.45 24.84
C GLY A 194 -8.76 -13.60 24.69
N PRO A 195 -8.81 -14.36 23.58
CA PRO A 195 -7.86 -15.44 23.31
C PRO A 195 -6.39 -15.01 23.28
N PHE A 196 -6.11 -13.72 23.11
CA PHE A 196 -4.75 -13.17 23.02
C PHE A 196 -4.21 -12.65 24.36
N ALA A 197 -4.98 -12.68 25.45
CA ALA A 197 -4.58 -12.07 26.72
C ALA A 197 -3.23 -12.58 27.26
N HIS A 198 -2.87 -13.83 26.95
CA HIS A 198 -1.58 -14.43 27.31
C HIS A 198 -0.38 -13.84 26.54
N LEU A 199 -0.62 -13.08 25.47
CA LEU A 199 0.36 -12.37 24.64
C LEU A 199 0.40 -10.87 24.94
N ARG A 200 -0.28 -10.40 25.99
CA ARG A 200 -0.31 -8.99 26.39
C ARG A 200 1.07 -8.35 26.51
N ASP A 201 2.02 -9.10 27.07
CA ASP A 201 3.38 -8.65 27.30
C ASP A 201 4.36 -9.12 26.22
N VAL A 202 3.86 -9.45 25.02
CA VAL A 202 4.70 -9.84 23.88
C VAL A 202 5.79 -8.78 23.65
N PRO A 203 7.07 -9.18 23.48
CA PRO A 203 8.14 -8.25 23.17
C PRO A 203 7.84 -7.52 21.85
N ALA A 204 7.86 -6.19 21.89
CA ALA A 204 7.76 -5.33 20.73
C ALA A 204 8.85 -4.27 20.84
N ASP A 205 9.66 -4.11 19.79
CA ASP A 205 10.72 -3.10 19.77
C ASP A 205 10.09 -1.70 19.82
N PRO A 206 10.40 -0.87 20.83
CA PRO A 206 9.84 0.48 20.91
C PRO A 206 10.36 1.40 19.80
N ARG A 207 11.45 1.05 19.09
CA ARG A 207 11.88 1.78 17.90
C ARG A 207 11.24 1.18 16.66
N ILE A 208 10.09 1.73 16.26
CA ILE A 208 9.30 1.25 15.13
C ILE A 208 9.95 1.62 13.80
N VAL A 209 10.40 2.88 13.66
CA VAL A 209 11.04 3.37 12.42
C VAL A 209 12.52 3.68 12.62
N ARG A 210 13.30 3.39 11.57
CA ARG A 210 14.74 3.73 11.47
C ARG A 210 15.04 4.52 10.19
N THR A 211 14.14 4.42 9.21
CA THR A 211 14.24 5.08 7.92
C THR A 211 13.05 6.00 7.70
N ALA A 212 13.26 7.04 6.90
CA ALA A 212 12.21 7.87 6.34
C ALA A 212 12.33 7.95 4.81
N THR A 213 11.20 7.85 4.13
CA THR A 213 11.07 8.22 2.73
C THR A 213 10.49 9.63 2.65
N LEU A 214 11.23 10.56 2.06
CA LEU A 214 10.72 11.88 1.71
C LEU A 214 10.02 11.78 0.36
N SER A 215 8.70 11.98 0.36
CA SER A 215 7.92 12.15 -0.87
C SER A 215 8.09 13.56 -1.40
N THR A 216 8.64 13.72 -2.61
CA THR A 216 8.76 15.03 -3.29
C THR A 216 7.49 15.43 -4.05
N PHE A 217 6.35 14.88 -3.63
CA PHE A 217 5.03 15.17 -4.19
C PHE A 217 4.37 16.30 -3.36
N HIS A 218 3.38 16.99 -3.95
CA HIS A 218 2.56 18.09 -3.38
C HIS A 218 3.12 18.86 -2.17
N GLY A 219 3.51 20.11 -2.42
CA GLY A 219 3.90 21.04 -1.36
C GLY A 219 5.32 20.84 -0.84
N CYS A 220 6.12 19.96 -1.45
CA CYS A 220 7.55 19.84 -1.20
C CYS A 220 8.34 20.61 -2.27
N PRO A 221 8.85 21.82 -1.98
CA PRO A 221 9.61 22.60 -2.95
C PRO A 221 10.91 21.87 -3.30
N PRO A 222 11.31 21.80 -4.58
CA PRO A 222 12.56 21.15 -4.98
C PRO A 222 13.81 21.74 -4.31
N ASP A 223 13.75 22.99 -3.86
CA ASP A 223 14.80 23.68 -3.14
C ASP A 223 14.89 23.39 -1.65
N GLU A 224 13.85 22.77 -1.09
CA GLU A 224 13.82 22.42 0.33
C GLU A 224 14.17 20.96 0.60
N ILE A 225 14.20 20.10 -0.44
CA ILE A 225 14.49 18.66 -0.32
C ILE A 225 15.76 18.41 0.53
N GLU A 226 16.85 19.10 0.23
CA GLU A 226 18.10 18.94 0.99
C GLU A 226 17.95 19.32 2.46
N GLY A 227 17.25 20.42 2.74
CA GLY A 227 17.02 20.91 4.09
C GLY A 227 16.19 19.92 4.91
N ILE A 228 15.18 19.30 4.28
CA ILE A 228 14.33 18.28 4.89
C ILE A 228 15.14 17.03 5.20
N VAL A 229 15.88 16.50 4.23
CA VAL A 229 16.72 15.30 4.41
C VAL A 229 17.73 15.51 5.54
N LYS A 230 18.46 16.64 5.51
CA LYS A 230 19.44 16.99 6.55
C LYS A 230 18.78 17.10 7.93
N HIS A 231 17.58 17.66 8.01
CA HIS A 231 16.83 17.76 9.27
C HIS A 231 16.43 16.38 9.81
N LEU A 232 15.84 15.51 8.99
CA LEU A 232 15.44 14.16 9.40
C LEU A 232 16.64 13.33 9.89
N MET A 233 17.78 13.43 9.19
CA MET A 233 19.02 12.75 9.59
C MET A 233 19.58 13.25 10.92
N THR A 234 19.63 14.57 11.12
CA THR A 234 20.29 15.17 12.29
C THR A 234 19.40 15.25 13.52
N ARG A 235 18.12 15.65 13.37
CA ARG A 235 17.19 15.81 14.50
C ARG A 235 16.58 14.49 14.96
N HIS A 236 16.27 13.59 14.02
CA HIS A 236 15.58 12.33 14.33
C HIS A 236 16.47 11.10 14.19
N GLY A 237 17.68 11.24 13.63
CA GLY A 237 18.62 10.12 13.53
C GLY A 237 18.13 9.02 12.59
N LEU A 238 17.46 9.41 11.51
CA LEU A 238 16.92 8.50 10.50
C LEU A 238 17.84 8.40 9.29
N ASP A 239 17.91 7.21 8.70
CA ASP A 239 18.36 7.07 7.32
C ASP A 239 17.26 7.58 6.38
N VAL A 240 17.61 8.25 5.29
CA VAL A 240 16.61 8.98 4.49
C VAL A 240 16.72 8.65 3.01
N THR A 241 15.58 8.25 2.44
CA THR A 241 15.41 7.97 1.03
C THR A 241 14.59 9.08 0.38
N VAL A 242 15.06 9.65 -0.74
CA VAL A 242 14.27 10.62 -1.53
C VAL A 242 13.52 9.90 -2.63
N LYS A 243 12.19 10.01 -2.62
CA LYS A 243 11.31 9.42 -3.64
C LYS A 243 11.11 10.38 -4.80
N LEU A 244 11.79 10.10 -5.90
CA LEU A 244 11.83 10.96 -7.08
C LEU A 244 10.56 10.81 -7.93
N ASN A 245 10.18 11.89 -8.62
CA ASN A 245 9.03 11.91 -9.53
C ASN A 245 9.45 11.44 -10.94
N PRO A 246 8.55 10.80 -11.71
CA PRO A 246 8.83 10.37 -13.09
C PRO A 246 9.13 11.54 -14.05
N THR A 247 8.69 12.74 -13.71
CA THR A 247 8.93 13.99 -14.43
C THR A 247 10.42 14.28 -14.62
N LEU A 248 11.28 13.78 -13.73
CA LEU A 248 12.74 13.89 -13.82
C LEU A 248 13.31 13.29 -15.11
N LEU A 249 12.60 12.34 -15.74
CA LEU A 249 12.97 11.77 -17.03
C LEU A 249 12.89 12.81 -18.17
N GLY A 250 12.10 13.86 -17.98
CA GLY A 250 11.89 14.96 -18.92
C GLY A 250 10.64 14.77 -19.79
N ARG A 251 9.99 15.90 -20.10
CA ARG A 251 8.71 15.97 -20.80
C ARG A 251 8.70 15.25 -22.16
N THR A 252 9.75 15.40 -22.95
CA THR A 252 9.89 14.77 -24.28
C THR A 252 10.00 13.25 -24.15
N ALA A 253 10.91 12.76 -23.30
CA ALA A 253 11.12 11.34 -23.12
C ALA A 253 9.88 10.63 -22.54
N VAL A 254 9.17 11.27 -21.61
CA VAL A 254 7.90 10.73 -21.10
C VAL A 254 6.86 10.62 -22.22
N GLN A 255 6.74 11.62 -23.10
CA GLN A 255 5.82 11.56 -24.24
C GLN A 255 6.18 10.43 -25.22
N GLU A 256 7.45 10.34 -25.62
CA GLU A 256 7.92 9.30 -26.53
C GLU A 256 7.68 7.88 -25.99
N ILE A 257 7.81 7.69 -24.67
CA ILE A 257 7.51 6.40 -24.04
C ILE A 257 6.00 6.21 -23.95
N LEU A 258 5.31 7.13 -23.29
CA LEU A 258 3.91 6.95 -22.90
C LEU A 258 2.98 6.96 -24.12
N HIS A 259 3.16 7.89 -25.05
CA HIS A 259 2.30 8.07 -26.20
C HIS A 259 2.78 7.23 -27.38
N ASP A 260 4.02 7.41 -27.82
CA ASP A 260 4.48 6.86 -29.09
C ASP A 260 4.81 5.37 -29.01
N ARG A 261 5.41 4.91 -27.90
CA ARG A 261 5.74 3.49 -27.70
C ARG A 261 4.60 2.69 -27.07
N LEU A 262 4.04 3.21 -25.98
CA LEU A 262 3.05 2.47 -25.19
C LEU A 262 1.59 2.72 -25.62
N GLY A 263 1.33 3.72 -26.44
CA GLY A 263 0.01 3.96 -27.04
C GLY A 263 -1.01 4.68 -26.15
N TYR A 264 -0.59 5.32 -25.04
CA TYR A 264 -1.48 6.07 -24.14
C TYR A 264 -1.68 7.53 -24.61
N THR A 265 -2.01 7.73 -25.89
CA THR A 265 -2.15 9.06 -26.51
C THR A 265 -3.29 9.90 -25.91
N GLN A 266 -4.24 9.26 -25.22
CA GLN A 266 -5.33 9.94 -24.51
C GLN A 266 -4.90 10.62 -23.20
N VAL A 267 -3.70 10.33 -22.69
CA VAL A 267 -3.25 10.83 -21.38
C VAL A 267 -2.54 12.18 -21.56
N PRO A 268 -3.16 13.31 -21.18
CA PRO A 268 -2.56 14.63 -21.32
C PRO A 268 -1.46 14.85 -20.26
N LEU A 269 -0.26 15.15 -20.72
CA LEU A 269 0.87 15.49 -19.85
C LEU A 269 0.72 16.91 -19.29
N ASP A 270 1.08 17.10 -18.02
CA ASP A 270 1.01 18.40 -17.33
C ASP A 270 2.36 19.11 -17.41
N ASP A 271 2.51 20.05 -18.36
CA ASP A 271 3.77 20.78 -18.57
C ASP A 271 4.21 21.59 -17.34
N ALA A 272 3.28 22.10 -16.54
CA ALA A 272 3.60 22.83 -15.32
C ALA A 272 4.20 21.91 -14.26
N ALA A 273 3.78 20.64 -14.17
CA ALA A 273 4.40 19.66 -13.29
C ALA A 273 5.86 19.38 -13.68
N PHE A 274 6.17 19.23 -14.98
CA PHE A 274 7.55 19.06 -15.44
C PHE A 274 8.44 20.28 -15.14
N ALA A 275 7.89 21.48 -15.27
CA ALA A 275 8.63 22.72 -15.01
C ALA A 275 8.83 22.98 -13.50
N GLY A 276 7.84 22.63 -12.67
CA GLY A 276 7.85 22.87 -11.22
C GLY A 276 8.62 21.84 -10.41
N ASP A 277 8.79 20.61 -10.91
CA ASP A 277 9.47 19.53 -10.20
C ASP A 277 11.01 19.67 -10.19
N LEU A 278 11.68 18.77 -9.48
CA LEU A 278 13.14 18.69 -9.43
C LEU A 278 13.76 18.47 -10.82
N GLN A 279 14.63 19.39 -11.22
CA GLN A 279 15.28 19.38 -12.54
C GLN A 279 16.56 18.54 -12.55
N TRP A 280 16.90 17.95 -13.71
CA TRP A 280 17.98 16.96 -13.85
C TRP A 280 19.36 17.40 -13.31
N PRO A 281 19.94 18.56 -13.68
CA PRO A 281 21.26 18.95 -13.17
C PRO A 281 21.26 19.10 -11.64
N ARG A 282 20.19 19.72 -11.11
CA ARG A 282 20.00 19.91 -9.68
C ARG A 282 19.85 18.59 -8.94
N ALA A 283 19.15 17.62 -9.52
CA ALA A 283 18.98 16.30 -8.92
C ALA A 283 20.34 15.61 -8.71
N LEU A 284 21.22 15.62 -9.71
CA LEU A 284 22.55 15.01 -9.62
C LEU A 284 23.42 15.69 -8.55
N GLU A 285 23.41 17.02 -8.52
CA GLU A 285 24.14 17.78 -7.49
C GLU A 285 23.60 17.53 -6.07
N MET A 286 22.27 17.46 -5.93
CA MET A 286 21.61 17.16 -4.66
C MET A 286 21.99 15.77 -4.16
N ILE A 287 21.96 14.77 -5.05
CA ILE A 287 22.37 13.39 -4.74
C ILE A 287 23.80 13.35 -4.22
N ASP A 288 24.71 14.07 -4.87
CA ASP A 288 26.12 14.14 -4.46
C ASP A 288 26.28 14.73 -3.05
N ARG A 289 25.67 15.89 -2.81
CA ARG A 289 25.73 16.57 -1.52
C ARG A 289 25.07 15.77 -0.39
N LEU A 290 23.98 15.08 -0.66
CA LEU A 290 23.25 14.30 0.34
C LEU A 290 23.95 12.97 0.66
N GLU A 291 24.57 12.31 -0.32
CA GLU A 291 25.41 11.14 -0.05
C GLU A 291 26.60 11.50 0.85
N GLU A 292 27.30 12.60 0.53
CA GLU A 292 28.41 13.09 1.35
C GLU A 292 27.95 13.46 2.77
N PHE A 293 26.83 14.18 2.88
CA PHE A 293 26.25 14.57 4.16
C PHE A 293 25.89 13.35 5.00
N GLY A 294 25.16 12.38 4.44
CA GLY A 294 24.79 11.15 5.14
C GLY A 294 26.02 10.43 5.70
N ARG A 295 27.06 10.25 4.88
CA ARG A 295 28.33 9.63 5.31
C ARG A 295 28.97 10.38 6.48
N ARG A 296 28.94 11.71 6.48
CA ARG A 296 29.50 12.52 7.58
C ARG A 296 28.71 12.36 8.88
N GLU A 297 27.38 12.28 8.79
CA GLU A 297 26.49 12.13 9.95
C GLU A 297 26.32 10.66 10.39
N GLY A 298 26.97 9.71 9.72
CA GLY A 298 26.80 8.27 9.99
C GLY A 298 25.39 7.76 9.65
N ARG A 299 24.77 8.32 8.61
CA ARG A 299 23.44 7.97 8.08
C ARG A 299 23.50 7.51 6.63
N GLU A 300 22.58 6.65 6.24
CA GLU A 300 22.42 6.21 4.86
C GLU A 300 21.47 7.16 4.10
N PHE A 301 21.91 7.62 2.93
CA PHE A 301 21.09 8.34 1.96
C PHE A 301 20.68 7.39 0.84
N GLY A 302 19.40 7.35 0.50
CA GLY A 302 18.84 6.47 -0.53
C GLY A 302 18.01 7.20 -1.59
N LEU A 303 17.69 6.49 -2.67
CA LEU A 303 16.76 6.94 -3.71
C LEU A 303 15.58 5.97 -3.84
N LYS A 304 14.41 6.48 -4.20
CA LYS A 304 13.25 5.64 -4.55
C LYS A 304 12.64 6.06 -5.87
N LEU A 305 12.40 5.07 -6.74
CA LEU A 305 11.85 5.27 -8.08
C LEU A 305 10.51 4.53 -8.21
N THR A 306 9.36 5.19 -8.27
CA THR A 306 9.12 6.64 -8.24
C THR A 306 7.83 6.95 -7.49
N ASN A 307 7.47 8.23 -7.39
CA ASN A 307 6.07 8.64 -7.24
C ASN A 307 5.27 8.40 -8.53
N THR A 308 3.97 8.68 -8.47
CA THR A 308 3.06 8.71 -9.61
C THR A 308 3.36 9.85 -10.58
N LEU A 309 2.92 9.74 -11.84
CA LEU A 309 3.07 10.79 -12.85
C LEU A 309 1.86 11.74 -12.81
N VAL A 310 2.10 13.05 -12.64
CA VAL A 310 1.03 14.06 -12.71
C VAL A 310 0.55 14.24 -14.14
N VAL A 311 -0.76 14.15 -14.35
CA VAL A 311 -1.42 14.31 -15.65
C VAL A 311 -2.69 15.15 -15.48
N ALA A 312 -3.17 15.77 -16.55
CA ALA A 312 -4.46 16.47 -16.49
C ALA A 312 -5.61 15.45 -16.41
N ASN A 313 -6.63 15.77 -15.63
CA ASN A 313 -7.81 14.94 -15.46
C ASN A 313 -8.64 14.96 -16.75
N HIS A 314 -8.72 13.81 -17.42
CA HIS A 314 -9.46 13.62 -18.67
C HIS A 314 -10.57 12.57 -18.57
N ARG A 315 -10.74 11.95 -17.39
CA ARG A 315 -11.63 10.81 -17.18
C ARG A 315 -13.03 11.24 -16.74
N GLY A 316 -13.13 12.37 -16.04
CA GLY A 316 -14.41 12.88 -15.52
C GLY A 316 -15.03 12.01 -14.42
N ILE A 317 -14.32 11.01 -13.90
CA ILE A 317 -14.77 10.11 -12.83
C ILE A 317 -14.52 10.72 -11.44
N MET A 318 -13.34 11.31 -11.25
CA MET A 318 -12.91 11.98 -10.01
C MET A 318 -12.91 13.49 -10.21
N ALA A 319 -13.10 14.26 -9.14
CA ALA A 319 -13.08 15.72 -9.21
C ALA A 319 -11.65 16.28 -9.32
N GLY A 320 -11.54 17.57 -9.70
CA GLY A 320 -10.26 18.29 -9.82
C GLY A 320 -9.67 18.27 -11.22
N GLU A 321 -8.70 19.16 -11.47
CA GLU A 321 -8.09 19.37 -12.80
C GLU A 321 -6.92 18.41 -13.08
N LYS A 322 -6.35 17.80 -12.05
CA LYS A 322 -5.18 16.93 -12.13
C LYS A 322 -5.47 15.58 -11.49
N MET A 323 -4.75 14.56 -11.93
CA MET A 323 -4.74 13.23 -11.32
C MET A 323 -3.37 12.58 -11.48
N TYR A 324 -3.16 11.47 -10.80
CA TYR A 324 -1.84 10.85 -10.68
C TYR A 324 -1.83 9.45 -11.27
N LEU A 325 -1.11 9.31 -12.38
CA LEU A 325 -0.98 8.06 -13.12
C LEU A 325 -0.01 7.10 -12.42
N SER A 326 -0.47 5.86 -12.30
CA SER A 326 0.21 4.71 -11.71
C SER A 326 -0.03 3.45 -12.55
N GLY A 327 0.47 2.30 -12.10
CA GLY A 327 0.29 1.02 -12.80
C GLY A 327 1.31 0.77 -13.91
N ALA A 328 0.94 -0.06 -14.89
CA ALA A 328 1.83 -0.62 -15.91
C ALA A 328 2.74 0.38 -16.63
N PRO A 329 2.25 1.50 -17.22
CA PRO A 329 3.11 2.44 -17.95
C PRO A 329 4.20 3.07 -17.07
N LEU A 330 3.93 3.24 -15.77
CA LEU A 330 4.89 3.81 -14.83
C LEU A 330 6.13 2.93 -14.66
N HIS A 331 6.00 1.62 -14.83
CA HIS A 331 7.14 0.69 -14.73
C HIS A 331 8.20 1.00 -15.81
N VAL A 332 7.76 1.19 -17.06
CA VAL A 332 8.64 1.47 -18.20
C VAL A 332 9.34 2.81 -18.02
N LEU A 333 8.60 3.84 -17.58
CA LEU A 333 9.15 5.16 -17.27
C LEU A 333 10.21 5.08 -16.16
N ALA A 334 9.91 4.37 -15.06
CA ALA A 334 10.80 4.28 -13.91
C ALA A 334 12.08 3.47 -14.19
N VAL A 335 12.01 2.37 -14.95
CA VAL A 335 13.21 1.61 -15.35
C VAL A 335 14.07 2.40 -16.34
N THR A 336 13.44 3.17 -17.24
CA THR A 336 14.19 4.07 -18.14
C THR A 336 14.89 5.19 -17.34
N LEU A 337 14.21 5.77 -16.35
CA LEU A 337 14.80 6.76 -15.45
C LEU A 337 15.95 6.16 -14.62
N LEU A 338 15.79 4.94 -14.12
CA LEU A 338 16.86 4.21 -13.43
C LEU A 338 18.11 4.05 -14.29
N ALA A 339 17.96 3.60 -15.54
CA ALA A 339 19.09 3.43 -16.45
C ALA A 339 19.80 4.76 -16.75
N ARG A 340 19.03 5.85 -16.90
CA ARG A 340 19.60 7.19 -17.08
C ARG A 340 20.36 7.68 -15.85
N LEU A 341 19.85 7.39 -14.64
CA LEU A 341 20.53 7.71 -13.38
C LEU A 341 21.81 6.90 -13.20
N ASP A 342 21.78 5.58 -13.45
CA ASP A 342 22.99 4.74 -13.33
C ASP A 342 24.08 5.16 -14.32
N ALA A 343 23.70 5.53 -15.55
CA ALA A 343 24.64 6.06 -16.54
C ALA A 343 25.27 7.40 -16.12
N ALA A 344 24.50 8.28 -15.43
CA ALA A 344 24.99 9.56 -14.94
C ALA A 344 25.78 9.47 -13.63
N LEU A 345 25.61 8.37 -12.88
CA LEU A 345 26.23 8.13 -11.58
C LEU A 345 26.97 6.77 -11.58
N PRO A 346 27.95 6.58 -12.50
CA PRO A 346 28.55 5.27 -12.74
C PRO A 346 29.18 4.70 -11.46
N GLY A 347 28.76 3.51 -11.06
CA GLY A 347 29.28 2.81 -9.89
C GLY A 347 28.80 3.35 -8.54
N ARG A 348 27.97 4.41 -8.50
CA ARG A 348 27.50 5.01 -7.24
C ARG A 348 26.20 4.41 -6.71
N LEU A 349 25.37 3.84 -7.58
CA LEU A 349 24.10 3.22 -7.18
C LEU A 349 24.32 1.74 -6.82
N ARG A 350 23.72 1.29 -5.71
CA ARG A 350 23.73 -0.10 -5.24
C ARG A 350 22.73 -0.92 -6.06
N LEU A 351 23.16 -1.36 -7.24
CA LEU A 351 22.35 -2.09 -8.22
C LEU A 351 23.02 -3.42 -8.60
N GLY A 352 22.21 -4.44 -8.90
CA GLY A 352 22.69 -5.76 -9.33
C GLY A 352 23.69 -6.37 -8.34
N GLU A 353 24.90 -6.66 -8.82
CA GLU A 353 26.00 -7.23 -8.02
C GLU A 353 26.76 -6.17 -7.20
N ARG A 354 26.48 -4.88 -7.39
CA ARG A 354 27.16 -3.79 -6.67
C ARG A 354 26.68 -3.76 -5.23
N GLY A 355 27.53 -4.19 -4.30
CA GLY A 355 27.21 -4.27 -2.86
C GLY A 355 27.38 -2.97 -2.08
N THR A 356 27.83 -1.89 -2.72
CA THR A 356 28.13 -0.60 -2.09
C THR A 356 27.49 0.55 -2.86
N GLY A 357 27.41 1.73 -2.24
CA GLY A 357 26.82 2.93 -2.82
C GLY A 357 25.40 3.21 -2.32
N ILE A 358 24.72 4.14 -3.00
CA ILE A 358 23.39 4.64 -2.67
C ILE A 358 22.34 3.52 -2.92
N PRO A 359 21.60 3.05 -1.90
CA PRO A 359 20.50 2.12 -2.09
C PRO A 359 19.40 2.73 -2.95
N VAL A 360 18.78 1.90 -3.80
CA VAL A 360 17.66 2.30 -4.65
C VAL A 360 16.45 1.41 -4.38
N ALA A 361 15.43 1.97 -3.75
CA ALA A 361 14.13 1.34 -3.60
C ALA A 361 13.25 1.56 -4.84
N PHE A 362 12.22 0.74 -5.04
CA PHE A 362 11.40 0.83 -6.26
C PHE A 362 9.90 0.69 -6.01
N SER A 363 9.10 1.48 -6.71
CA SER A 363 7.66 1.64 -6.55
C SER A 363 7.01 2.12 -7.84
N ALA A 364 6.97 1.28 -8.88
CA ALA A 364 6.37 1.68 -10.15
C ALA A 364 5.85 0.47 -10.94
N GLY A 365 4.52 0.34 -11.04
CA GLY A 365 3.86 -0.67 -11.87
C GLY A 365 4.27 -2.10 -11.57
N ILE A 366 4.55 -2.42 -10.30
CA ILE A 366 4.96 -3.77 -9.89
C ILE A 366 3.75 -4.69 -9.84
N ASP A 367 3.90 -5.86 -10.43
CA ASP A 367 2.95 -6.97 -10.42
C ASP A 367 3.71 -8.32 -10.25
N LYS A 368 2.97 -9.42 -10.33
CA LYS A 368 3.52 -10.78 -10.20
C LYS A 368 4.56 -11.15 -11.27
N ASP A 369 4.55 -10.49 -12.43
CA ASP A 369 5.32 -10.88 -13.60
C ASP A 369 6.67 -10.14 -13.63
N ASN A 370 6.72 -8.87 -13.23
CA ASN A 370 7.96 -8.09 -13.17
C ASN A 370 8.63 -8.00 -11.79
N LEU A 371 7.99 -8.47 -10.71
CA LEU A 371 8.57 -8.38 -9.37
C LEU A 371 9.94 -9.05 -9.30
N ALA A 372 10.06 -10.26 -9.84
CA ALA A 372 11.30 -11.02 -9.73
C ALA A 372 12.44 -10.38 -10.54
N ASP A 373 12.15 -9.79 -11.70
CA ASP A 373 13.11 -9.02 -12.48
C ASP A 373 13.56 -7.77 -11.73
N THR A 374 12.61 -7.03 -11.13
CA THR A 374 12.88 -5.83 -10.33
C THR A 374 13.84 -6.15 -9.16
N VAL A 375 13.57 -7.23 -8.42
CA VAL A 375 14.47 -7.70 -7.33
C VAL A 375 15.85 -8.10 -7.87
N ALA A 376 15.91 -8.69 -9.08
CA ALA A 376 17.17 -9.06 -9.73
C ALA A 376 18.04 -7.85 -10.12
N LEU A 377 17.43 -6.68 -10.32
CA LEU A 377 18.13 -5.42 -10.54
C LEU A 377 18.76 -4.85 -9.26
N GLY A 378 18.53 -5.45 -8.09
CA GLY A 378 18.99 -4.94 -6.80
C GLY A 378 18.16 -3.79 -6.25
N LEU A 379 16.98 -3.58 -6.80
CA LEU A 379 16.06 -2.54 -6.35
C LEU A 379 15.34 -3.00 -5.09
N LEU A 380 15.79 -2.53 -3.92
CA LEU A 380 15.35 -3.03 -2.62
C LEU A 380 15.13 -1.87 -1.63
N PRO A 381 14.02 -1.88 -0.87
CA PRO A 381 12.86 -2.77 -1.04
C PRO A 381 12.00 -2.41 -2.27
N VAL A 382 11.16 -3.37 -2.70
CA VAL A 382 10.17 -3.17 -3.77
C VAL A 382 8.78 -2.99 -3.14
N THR A 383 8.15 -1.84 -3.38
CA THR A 383 6.82 -1.56 -2.85
C THR A 383 5.73 -1.55 -3.92
N VAL A 384 4.53 -2.02 -3.55
CA VAL A 384 3.40 -2.26 -4.46
C VAL A 384 2.15 -1.50 -4.01
N CYS A 385 1.39 -0.91 -4.94
CA CYS A 385 0.12 -0.25 -4.65
C CYS A 385 -0.98 -0.64 -5.66
N SER A 386 -0.86 -0.21 -6.92
CA SER A 386 -1.91 -0.36 -7.94
C SER A 386 -2.33 -1.82 -8.16
N ASP A 387 -1.40 -2.77 -8.09
CA ASP A 387 -1.74 -4.20 -8.21
C ASP A 387 -2.57 -4.70 -7.02
N LEU A 388 -2.32 -4.20 -5.81
CA LEU A 388 -3.09 -4.58 -4.60
C LEU A 388 -4.52 -4.01 -4.62
N LEU A 389 -4.79 -2.96 -5.40
CA LEU A 389 -6.13 -2.40 -5.60
C LEU A 389 -6.98 -3.21 -6.59
N ARG A 390 -6.44 -4.27 -7.21
CA ARG A 390 -7.14 -5.10 -8.21
C ARG A 390 -7.73 -6.36 -7.59
N PRO A 391 -8.67 -7.05 -8.28
CA PRO A 391 -9.22 -8.32 -7.82
C PRO A 391 -8.13 -9.32 -7.37
N GLY A 392 -8.30 -9.82 -6.15
CA GLY A 392 -7.28 -10.59 -5.45
C GLY A 392 -6.69 -9.86 -4.23
N GLY A 393 -6.64 -8.53 -4.27
CA GLY A 393 -6.22 -7.69 -3.14
C GLY A 393 -4.78 -7.97 -2.69
N TYR A 394 -4.56 -7.90 -1.38
CA TYR A 394 -3.33 -8.30 -0.71
C TYR A 394 -2.80 -9.67 -1.15
N GLY A 395 -3.67 -10.64 -1.46
CA GLY A 395 -3.26 -11.98 -1.90
C GLY A 395 -2.43 -12.02 -3.18
N ARG A 396 -2.42 -10.93 -3.96
CA ARG A 396 -1.57 -10.77 -5.16
C ARG A 396 -0.10 -10.59 -4.79
N LEU A 397 0.20 -10.01 -3.63
CA LEU A 397 1.58 -9.92 -3.12
C LEU A 397 2.19 -11.31 -2.90
N ALA A 398 1.43 -12.22 -2.27
CA ALA A 398 1.85 -13.61 -2.08
C ALA A 398 2.05 -14.34 -3.42
N GLN A 399 1.29 -14.00 -4.46
CA GLN A 399 1.49 -14.53 -5.81
C GLN A 399 2.82 -14.04 -6.42
N GLY A 400 3.15 -12.76 -6.25
CA GLY A 400 4.45 -12.21 -6.66
C GLY A 400 5.61 -12.91 -5.96
N LEU A 401 5.53 -13.11 -4.64
CA LEU A 401 6.56 -13.81 -3.88
C LEU A 401 6.72 -15.28 -4.32
N ARG A 402 5.63 -15.99 -4.60
CA ARG A 402 5.68 -17.34 -5.20
C ARG A 402 6.34 -17.34 -6.57
N SER A 403 6.09 -16.33 -7.40
CA SER A 403 6.74 -16.14 -8.70
C SER A 403 8.25 -15.96 -8.55
N LEU A 404 8.68 -15.08 -7.65
CA LEU A 404 10.10 -14.87 -7.31
C LEU A 404 10.75 -16.17 -6.83
N ALA A 405 10.18 -16.84 -5.84
CA ALA A 405 10.74 -18.08 -5.29
C ALA A 405 10.86 -19.18 -6.34
N LYS A 406 9.85 -19.36 -7.20
CA LYS A 406 9.88 -20.33 -8.30
C LYS A 406 11.02 -20.03 -9.29
N ARG A 407 11.20 -18.75 -9.66
CA ARG A 407 12.26 -18.32 -10.59
C ARG A 407 13.65 -18.48 -9.97
N MET A 408 13.83 -18.15 -8.69
CA MET A 408 15.08 -18.37 -7.97
C MET A 408 15.45 -19.86 -7.89
N LYS A 409 14.50 -20.74 -7.56
CA LYS A 409 14.72 -22.20 -7.55
C LYS A 409 15.14 -22.72 -8.93
N ALA A 410 14.48 -22.27 -9.99
CA ALA A 410 14.82 -22.66 -11.37
C ALA A 410 16.24 -22.20 -11.75
N ALA A 411 16.65 -21.02 -11.29
CA ALA A 411 18.00 -20.48 -11.47
C ALA A 411 19.04 -21.05 -10.50
N LYS A 412 18.64 -21.90 -9.55
CA LYS A 412 19.48 -22.40 -8.44
C LYS A 412 20.09 -21.28 -7.59
N ALA A 413 19.37 -20.15 -7.48
CA ALA A 413 19.73 -19.06 -6.58
C ALA A 413 19.11 -19.32 -5.20
N GLY A 414 19.97 -19.59 -4.21
CA GLY A 414 19.54 -19.83 -2.83
C GLY A 414 19.17 -18.56 -2.06
N ASP A 415 19.69 -17.41 -2.50
CA ASP A 415 19.46 -16.11 -1.86
C ASP A 415 19.35 -14.97 -2.90
N LEU A 416 18.98 -13.77 -2.45
CA LEU A 416 18.87 -12.61 -3.33
C LEU A 416 20.19 -12.20 -3.98
N ALA A 417 21.34 -12.43 -3.36
CA ALA A 417 22.64 -12.09 -3.95
C ALA A 417 22.95 -12.99 -5.15
N ALA A 418 22.75 -14.30 -5.00
CA ALA A 418 22.84 -15.27 -6.09
C ALA A 418 21.83 -14.99 -7.21
N TRP A 419 20.64 -14.50 -6.87
CA TRP A 419 19.64 -14.10 -7.87
C TRP A 419 20.09 -12.90 -8.71
N ARG A 420 20.66 -11.87 -8.06
CA ARG A 420 21.24 -10.71 -8.77
C ARG A 420 22.44 -11.09 -9.63
N ALA A 421 23.32 -11.97 -9.13
CA ALA A 421 24.45 -12.50 -9.88
C ALA A 421 24.00 -13.30 -11.12
N HIS A 422 22.95 -14.12 -10.97
CA HIS A 422 22.33 -14.83 -12.10
C HIS A 422 21.85 -13.87 -13.19
N ALA A 423 21.12 -12.81 -12.82
CA ALA A 423 20.64 -11.81 -13.77
C ALA A 423 21.78 -11.03 -14.43
N ALA A 424 22.82 -10.66 -13.68
CA ALA A 424 24.00 -9.99 -14.23
C ALA A 424 24.76 -10.88 -15.24
N ALA A 425 24.90 -12.18 -14.95
CA ALA A 425 25.50 -13.14 -15.88
C ALA A 425 24.67 -13.29 -17.17
N ALA A 426 23.34 -13.34 -17.05
CA ALA A 426 22.44 -13.37 -18.20
C ALA A 426 22.55 -12.10 -19.06
N ALA A 427 22.60 -10.93 -18.43
CA ALA A 427 22.76 -9.64 -19.11
C ALA A 427 24.09 -9.54 -19.89
N ARG A 428 25.21 -9.96 -19.28
CA ARG A 428 26.51 -10.00 -19.94
C ARG A 428 26.53 -10.96 -21.13
N LYS A 429 25.90 -12.13 -20.98
CA LYS A 429 25.75 -13.09 -22.09
C LYS A 429 24.94 -12.51 -23.26
N ALA A 430 23.97 -11.65 -22.97
CA ALA A 430 23.20 -10.91 -23.95
C ALA A 430 23.92 -9.65 -24.51
N GLY A 431 25.15 -9.37 -24.08
CA GLY A 431 25.97 -8.27 -24.60
C GLY A 431 25.78 -6.93 -23.90
N HIS A 432 25.13 -6.90 -22.73
CA HIS A 432 24.94 -5.67 -21.95
C HIS A 432 25.96 -5.56 -20.80
N ALA A 433 26.23 -4.33 -20.37
CA ALA A 433 27.18 -4.06 -19.29
C ALA A 433 26.73 -4.66 -17.94
N ASP A 434 25.44 -4.55 -17.64
CA ASP A 434 24.81 -5.10 -16.44
C ASP A 434 23.30 -5.35 -16.63
N ALA A 435 22.66 -5.83 -15.57
CA ALA A 435 21.24 -6.18 -15.56
C ALA A 435 20.31 -4.97 -15.79
N VAL A 436 20.70 -3.76 -15.36
CA VAL A 436 19.89 -2.54 -15.54
C VAL A 436 19.93 -2.09 -16.99
N ALA A 437 21.13 -2.07 -17.59
CA ALA A 437 21.29 -1.80 -19.02
C ALA A 437 20.52 -2.82 -19.88
N HIS A 438 20.55 -4.10 -19.50
CA HIS A 438 19.77 -5.14 -20.19
C HIS A 438 18.26 -4.91 -20.04
N ALA A 439 17.74 -4.68 -18.83
CA ALA A 439 16.32 -4.47 -18.60
C ALA A 439 15.79 -3.23 -19.34
N SER A 440 16.54 -2.12 -19.32
CA SER A 440 16.17 -0.91 -20.06
C SER A 440 16.20 -1.12 -21.58
N ALA A 441 17.16 -1.89 -22.09
CA ALA A 441 17.21 -2.20 -23.52
C ALA A 441 16.03 -3.10 -23.94
N MET A 442 15.70 -4.11 -23.14
CA MET A 442 14.52 -4.96 -23.38
C MET A 442 13.24 -4.12 -23.42
N LEU A 443 13.06 -3.19 -22.49
CA LEU A 443 11.91 -2.29 -22.46
C LEU A 443 11.91 -1.20 -23.55
N ALA A 444 12.98 -1.08 -24.33
CA ALA A 444 13.02 -0.23 -25.52
C ALA A 444 12.55 -0.98 -26.78
N GLU A 445 12.51 -2.31 -26.75
CA GLU A 445 12.09 -3.16 -27.87
C GLU A 445 10.61 -3.55 -27.75
N PRO A 446 9.86 -3.66 -28.88
CA PRO A 446 8.43 -3.99 -28.87
C PRO A 446 8.07 -5.21 -28.03
N ALA A 447 8.82 -6.31 -28.16
CA ALA A 447 8.56 -7.54 -27.40
C ALA A 447 8.75 -7.38 -25.88
N GLY A 448 9.57 -6.43 -25.43
CA GLY A 448 9.78 -6.21 -24.00
C GLY A 448 8.76 -5.25 -23.38
N PHE A 449 8.28 -4.27 -24.15
CA PHE A 449 7.27 -3.33 -23.65
C PHE A 449 5.82 -3.72 -23.97
N GLU A 450 5.56 -4.71 -24.82
CA GLU A 450 4.23 -5.13 -25.29
C GLU A 450 3.21 -5.25 -24.14
N ARG A 451 3.58 -5.92 -23.05
CA ARG A 451 2.70 -6.13 -21.88
C ARG A 451 2.28 -4.86 -21.15
N TYR A 452 2.99 -3.75 -21.37
CA TYR A 452 2.73 -2.45 -20.74
C TYR A 452 1.99 -1.49 -21.69
N THR A 453 1.80 -1.87 -22.95
CA THR A 453 1.04 -1.07 -23.92
C THR A 453 -0.41 -0.95 -23.48
N ARG A 454 -1.05 0.15 -23.86
CA ARG A 454 -2.47 0.39 -23.62
C ARG A 454 -3.32 -0.78 -24.11
N GLU A 455 -3.03 -1.30 -25.31
CA GLU A 455 -3.76 -2.43 -25.90
C GLU A 455 -3.67 -3.69 -25.03
N ALA A 456 -2.49 -4.01 -24.50
CA ALA A 456 -2.30 -5.21 -23.68
C ALA A 456 -2.96 -5.11 -22.29
N VAL A 457 -3.11 -3.91 -21.73
CA VAL A 457 -3.67 -3.73 -20.37
C VAL A 457 -5.17 -3.38 -20.36
N HIS A 458 -5.72 -2.93 -21.49
CA HIS A 458 -7.15 -2.57 -21.63
C HIS A 458 -8.00 -3.83 -21.91
N GLU A 459 -7.98 -4.78 -20.99
CA GLU A 459 -8.95 -5.88 -20.99
C GLU A 459 -10.32 -5.37 -20.48
N PRO A 460 -11.44 -5.71 -21.15
CA PRO A 460 -12.76 -5.32 -20.68
C PRO A 460 -13.05 -5.88 -19.29
N LEU A 461 -13.56 -5.03 -18.40
CA LEU A 461 -14.05 -5.50 -17.12
C LEU A 461 -15.32 -6.32 -17.31
N ARG A 462 -15.54 -7.29 -16.42
CA ARG A 462 -16.75 -8.12 -16.45
C ARG A 462 -17.95 -7.28 -16.04
N GLU A 463 -18.93 -7.18 -16.92
CA GLU A 463 -20.21 -6.52 -16.65
C GLU A 463 -21.40 -7.47 -16.86
N VAL A 464 -22.50 -7.20 -16.17
CA VAL A 464 -23.79 -7.85 -16.40
C VAL A 464 -24.89 -6.80 -16.49
N ASP A 465 -25.95 -7.11 -17.25
CA ASP A 465 -27.14 -6.26 -17.34
C ASP A 465 -28.02 -6.43 -16.09
N LYS A 466 -27.55 -5.91 -14.95
CA LYS A 466 -28.25 -5.95 -13.68
C LYS A 466 -27.84 -4.77 -12.81
N ASP A 467 -28.84 -4.08 -12.24
CA ASP A 467 -28.61 -3.03 -11.26
C ASP A 467 -28.26 -3.63 -9.90
N LEU A 468 -27.23 -3.07 -9.27
CA LEU A 468 -26.79 -3.49 -7.95
C LEU A 468 -27.89 -3.20 -6.94
N GLN A 469 -28.31 -4.24 -6.22
CA GLN A 469 -29.28 -4.15 -5.14
C GLN A 469 -28.58 -4.23 -3.78
N MET A 470 -29.23 -3.76 -2.71
CA MET A 470 -28.71 -3.84 -1.35
C MET A 470 -28.38 -5.29 -0.96
N PHE A 471 -29.33 -6.19 -1.21
CA PHE A 471 -29.18 -7.65 -1.04
C PHE A 471 -29.20 -8.37 -2.38
N ASP A 472 -28.64 -9.58 -2.42
CA ASP A 472 -28.66 -10.47 -3.59
C ASP A 472 -27.97 -9.92 -4.84
N CYS A 473 -26.79 -9.32 -4.65
CA CYS A 473 -25.84 -9.07 -5.74
C CYS A 473 -25.23 -10.38 -6.25
N LEU A 474 -24.43 -10.34 -7.31
CA LEU A 474 -23.79 -11.52 -7.90
C LEU A 474 -22.86 -12.33 -6.96
N ALA A 475 -22.58 -11.82 -5.76
CA ALA A 475 -21.70 -12.48 -4.80
C ALA A 475 -20.29 -12.79 -5.37
N CYS A 476 -19.73 -11.89 -6.19
CA CYS A 476 -18.40 -12.05 -6.78
C CYS A 476 -17.24 -11.88 -5.77
N GLY A 477 -17.45 -11.09 -4.71
CA GLY A 477 -16.43 -10.84 -3.66
C GLY A 477 -15.44 -9.74 -4.00
N ASN A 478 -15.56 -9.09 -5.16
CA ASN A 478 -14.62 -8.06 -5.60
C ASN A 478 -14.53 -6.91 -4.60
N CYS A 479 -15.66 -6.36 -4.13
CA CYS A 479 -15.68 -5.25 -3.16
C CYS A 479 -14.90 -5.55 -1.88
N VAL A 480 -14.91 -6.79 -1.41
CA VAL A 480 -14.12 -7.23 -0.24
C VAL A 480 -12.63 -7.24 -0.57
N THR A 481 -12.25 -7.80 -1.72
CA THR A 481 -10.83 -7.97 -2.07
C THR A 481 -10.16 -6.68 -2.54
N VAL A 482 -10.89 -5.76 -3.18
CA VAL A 482 -10.32 -4.53 -3.77
C VAL A 482 -10.42 -3.34 -2.84
N CYS A 483 -11.15 -3.44 -1.73
CA CYS A 483 -11.24 -2.36 -0.76
C CYS A 483 -9.89 -2.19 -0.05
N PRO A 484 -9.19 -1.06 -0.22
CA PRO A 484 -7.88 -0.90 0.40
C PRO A 484 -7.94 -0.90 1.92
N ASN A 485 -9.04 -0.40 2.49
CA ASN A 485 -9.25 -0.22 3.92
C ASN A 485 -9.90 -1.44 4.61
N ASN A 486 -10.19 -2.51 3.88
CA ASN A 486 -10.96 -3.66 4.40
C ASN A 486 -12.35 -3.29 4.96
N ALA A 487 -13.02 -2.31 4.37
CA ALA A 487 -14.32 -1.83 4.85
C ALA A 487 -15.49 -2.77 4.52
N PHE A 488 -15.30 -3.86 3.77
CA PHE A 488 -16.39 -4.79 3.42
C PHE A 488 -16.28 -6.10 4.18
N LEU A 489 -17.43 -6.54 4.71
CA LEU A 489 -17.64 -7.86 5.28
C LEU A 489 -18.35 -8.77 4.29
N ALA A 490 -17.98 -10.05 4.26
CA ALA A 490 -18.72 -11.08 3.56
C ALA A 490 -19.46 -11.96 4.56
N VAL A 491 -20.78 -12.01 4.46
CA VAL A 491 -21.62 -12.88 5.31
C VAL A 491 -22.18 -14.02 4.47
N PRO A 492 -21.74 -15.28 4.70
CA PRO A 492 -22.33 -16.45 4.04
C PRO A 492 -23.81 -16.59 4.42
N THR A 493 -24.68 -16.79 3.43
CA THR A 493 -26.14 -16.86 3.65
C THR A 493 -26.65 -18.29 3.83
N GLY A 494 -25.89 -19.29 3.36
CA GLY A 494 -26.36 -20.68 3.33
C GLY A 494 -27.61 -20.91 2.46
N LEU A 495 -27.96 -19.96 1.57
CA LEU A 495 -29.14 -19.98 0.68
C LEU A 495 -30.49 -20.18 1.41
N ARG A 496 -30.65 -19.60 2.61
CA ARG A 496 -31.94 -19.59 3.32
C ARG A 496 -32.89 -18.59 2.65
N PRO A 497 -34.11 -18.99 2.25
CA PRO A 497 -35.12 -18.05 1.74
C PRO A 497 -35.34 -16.87 2.69
N PRO A 498 -35.52 -15.63 2.20
CA PRO A 498 -35.68 -15.25 0.79
C PRO A 498 -34.38 -14.96 0.02
N LEU A 499 -33.21 -15.04 0.65
CA LEU A 499 -31.93 -14.69 0.04
C LEU A 499 -31.49 -15.72 -1.01
N LYS A 500 -31.07 -15.23 -2.17
CA LYS A 500 -30.67 -16.05 -3.33
C LYS A 500 -29.17 -16.14 -3.51
N SER A 501 -28.42 -15.15 -3.06
CA SER A 501 -26.97 -15.11 -3.22
C SER A 501 -26.26 -15.85 -2.10
N ARG A 502 -25.18 -16.58 -2.42
CA ARG A 502 -24.38 -17.36 -1.46
C ARG A 502 -23.77 -16.55 -0.32
N SER A 503 -23.59 -15.25 -0.54
CA SER A 503 -23.04 -14.30 0.43
C SER A 503 -23.71 -12.94 0.25
N GLN A 504 -23.92 -12.23 1.36
CA GLN A 504 -24.22 -10.80 1.36
C GLN A 504 -22.98 -10.02 1.76
N TYR A 505 -22.92 -8.75 1.36
CA TYR A 505 -21.83 -7.86 1.71
C TYR A 505 -22.36 -6.67 2.49
N LEU A 506 -21.66 -6.32 3.55
CA LEU A 506 -21.98 -5.19 4.42
C LEU A 506 -20.73 -4.30 4.50
N VAL A 507 -20.94 -3.00 4.68
CA VAL A 507 -19.90 -1.99 4.78
C VAL A 507 -19.70 -1.64 6.25
N LEU A 508 -18.50 -1.82 6.77
CA LEU A 508 -18.05 -1.17 8.00
C LEU A 508 -17.80 0.30 7.67
N ALA A 509 -18.79 1.14 7.95
CA ALA A 509 -18.83 2.50 7.47
C ALA A 509 -17.67 3.34 8.01
N GLU A 510 -17.25 3.07 9.25
CA GLU A 510 -16.10 3.69 9.93
C GLU A 510 -14.78 3.52 9.16
N LEU A 511 -14.64 2.43 8.40
CA LEU A 511 -13.42 2.13 7.62
C LEU A 511 -13.57 2.56 6.14
N CYS A 512 -14.76 2.99 5.73
CA CYS A 512 -15.05 3.34 4.35
C CYS A 512 -14.86 4.84 4.11
N ASN A 513 -13.86 5.19 3.32
CA ASN A 513 -13.62 6.57 2.88
C ASN A 513 -14.24 6.89 1.51
N GLU A 514 -15.10 6.01 0.99
CA GLU A 514 -15.77 6.20 -0.30
C GLU A 514 -14.79 6.42 -1.48
N CYS A 515 -13.59 5.83 -1.43
CA CYS A 515 -12.56 6.01 -2.45
C CYS A 515 -13.00 5.63 -3.87
N GLY A 516 -14.06 4.81 -4.02
CA GLY A 516 -14.63 4.42 -5.31
C GLY A 516 -14.07 3.15 -5.93
N ASN A 517 -12.96 2.60 -5.42
CA ASN A 517 -12.29 1.46 -6.06
C ASN A 517 -13.19 0.20 -6.18
N CYS A 518 -14.13 -0.01 -5.25
CA CYS A 518 -15.07 -1.12 -5.35
C CYS A 518 -16.10 -0.97 -6.48
N VAL A 519 -16.35 0.25 -6.96
CA VAL A 519 -17.24 0.53 -8.09
C VAL A 519 -16.61 0.03 -9.38
N THR A 520 -15.34 0.34 -9.59
CA THR A 520 -14.57 -0.07 -10.77
C THR A 520 -14.71 -1.55 -11.07
N PHE A 521 -14.62 -2.41 -10.05
CA PHE A 521 -14.65 -3.87 -10.24
C PHE A 521 -16.02 -4.51 -9.93
N CYS A 522 -17.08 -3.72 -9.75
CA CYS A 522 -18.42 -4.25 -9.56
C CYS A 522 -19.00 -4.66 -10.92
N PRO A 523 -19.37 -5.93 -11.13
CA PRO A 523 -19.95 -6.37 -12.40
C PRO A 523 -21.40 -5.90 -12.60
N GLU A 524 -22.06 -5.39 -11.56
CA GLU A 524 -23.44 -4.87 -11.60
C GLU A 524 -23.41 -3.34 -11.60
N ARG A 525 -24.43 -2.72 -12.21
CA ARG A 525 -24.54 -1.25 -12.28
C ARG A 525 -24.87 -0.67 -10.90
N GLY A 526 -23.92 0.01 -10.29
CA GLY A 526 -24.10 0.73 -9.03
C GLY A 526 -22.83 0.74 -8.19
N ALA A 527 -22.86 1.52 -7.10
CA ALA A 527 -21.71 1.68 -6.23
C ALA A 527 -21.84 0.81 -4.96
N PRO A 528 -21.00 -0.22 -4.75
CA PRO A 528 -21.13 -1.08 -3.57
C PRO A 528 -21.06 -0.33 -2.24
N TYR A 529 -20.22 0.71 -2.12
CA TYR A 529 -20.08 1.45 -0.87
C TYR A 529 -21.32 2.30 -0.52
N LEU A 530 -22.15 2.65 -1.52
CA LEU A 530 -23.42 3.38 -1.31
C LEU A 530 -24.61 2.44 -1.15
N VAL A 531 -24.66 1.36 -1.94
CA VAL A 531 -25.85 0.51 -2.05
C VAL A 531 -25.92 -0.56 -0.95
N LYS A 532 -24.77 -1.02 -0.44
CA LYS A 532 -24.72 -2.11 0.54
C LYS A 532 -25.02 -1.62 1.97
N PRO A 533 -25.54 -2.50 2.84
CA PRO A 533 -25.85 -2.11 4.21
C PRO A 533 -24.63 -1.53 4.93
N ARG A 534 -24.75 -0.33 5.47
CA ARG A 534 -23.71 0.36 6.25
C ARG A 534 -23.89 0.06 7.73
N LEU A 535 -22.84 -0.42 8.36
CA LEU A 535 -22.79 -0.74 9.78
C LEU A 535 -21.83 0.21 10.48
N TYR A 536 -22.25 0.67 11.65
CA TYR A 536 -21.45 1.46 12.58
C TYR A 536 -21.34 0.70 13.90
N THR A 537 -20.22 0.88 14.59
CA THR A 537 -19.99 0.29 15.92
C THR A 537 -19.73 1.36 16.98
N ASP A 538 -19.55 2.60 16.54
CA ASP A 538 -19.48 3.81 17.34
C ASP A 538 -20.67 4.74 17.02
N GLU A 539 -21.36 5.18 18.08
CA GLU A 539 -22.55 6.03 17.96
C GLU A 539 -22.20 7.43 17.43
N ALA A 540 -21.09 8.02 17.88
CA ALA A 540 -20.67 9.35 17.44
C ALA A 540 -20.28 9.33 15.96
N ALA A 541 -19.62 8.27 15.48
CA ALA A 541 -19.35 8.05 14.07
C ALA A 541 -20.65 7.92 13.27
N TRP A 542 -21.63 7.17 13.77
CA TRP A 542 -22.93 7.01 13.12
C TRP A 542 -23.70 8.34 13.00
N GLU A 543 -23.74 9.12 14.08
CA GLU A 543 -24.35 10.47 14.09
C GLU A 543 -23.64 11.43 13.14
N ALA A 544 -22.30 11.40 13.11
CA ALA A 544 -21.48 12.22 12.21
C ALA A 544 -21.75 11.91 10.72
N HIS A 545 -22.20 10.68 10.42
CA HIS A 545 -22.65 10.26 9.10
C HIS A 545 -24.16 10.42 8.89
N GLY A 546 -24.82 11.29 9.67
CA GLY A 546 -26.26 11.56 9.54
C GLY A 546 -27.13 10.33 9.81
N CYS A 547 -26.65 9.39 10.64
CA CYS A 547 -27.30 8.13 10.95
C CYS A 547 -27.63 7.26 9.71
N GLU A 548 -26.88 7.40 8.60
CA GLU A 548 -27.13 6.63 7.36
C GLU A 548 -26.66 5.18 7.48
N GLY A 549 -27.55 4.30 7.95
CA GLY A 549 -27.30 2.87 8.09
C GLY A 549 -27.80 2.30 9.42
N TRP A 550 -27.06 1.34 9.96
CA TRP A 550 -27.38 0.68 11.23
C TRP A 550 -26.24 0.79 12.24
N LEU A 551 -26.58 1.12 13.49
CA LEU A 551 -25.66 1.05 14.62
C LEU A 551 -25.76 -0.32 15.28
N VAL A 552 -24.62 -0.98 15.45
CA VAL A 552 -24.49 -2.23 16.19
C VAL A 552 -24.07 -1.90 17.62
N ALA A 553 -24.96 -2.17 18.59
CA ALA A 553 -24.71 -1.94 20.00
C ALA A 553 -24.83 -3.28 20.76
N GLY A 554 -23.72 -4.01 20.84
CA GLY A 554 -23.67 -5.40 21.33
C GLY A 554 -24.63 -6.29 20.53
N ASN A 555 -25.68 -6.78 21.20
CA ASN A 555 -26.70 -7.63 20.57
C ASN A 555 -27.84 -6.87 19.86
N ALA A 556 -27.93 -5.56 20.08
CA ALA A 556 -28.94 -4.71 19.48
C ALA A 556 -28.48 -4.17 18.11
N LEU A 557 -29.45 -3.93 17.24
CA LEU A 557 -29.25 -3.26 15.96
C LEU A 557 -30.25 -2.11 15.89
N GLU A 558 -29.75 -0.89 15.85
CA GLU A 558 -30.56 0.31 15.68
C GLU A 558 -30.49 0.76 14.22
N SER A 559 -31.62 1.16 13.64
CA SER A 559 -31.71 1.65 12.26
C SER A 559 -31.91 3.16 12.24
N GLY A 560 -31.16 3.86 11.41
CA GLY A 560 -31.23 5.31 11.28
C GLY A 560 -31.92 5.73 10.00
N ASN A 561 -31.33 6.70 9.31
CA ASN A 561 -31.79 7.22 8.03
C ASN A 561 -31.46 6.25 6.89
N VAL A 562 -32.13 5.10 6.86
CA VAL A 562 -31.90 4.07 5.83
C VAL A 562 -33.20 3.39 5.41
N VAL A 563 -33.34 3.16 4.10
CA VAL A 563 -34.39 2.32 3.54
C VAL A 563 -33.82 0.93 3.33
N GLY A 564 -34.14 0.00 4.25
CA GLY A 564 -33.66 -1.38 4.21
C GLY A 564 -34.34 -2.27 5.24
N ASP A 565 -34.13 -3.58 5.14
CA ASP A 565 -34.73 -4.56 6.05
C ASP A 565 -33.82 -4.78 7.27
N THR A 566 -34.10 -4.06 8.36
CA THR A 566 -33.37 -4.16 9.64
C THR A 566 -33.42 -5.58 10.21
N ALA A 567 -34.53 -6.30 10.07
CA ALA A 567 -34.65 -7.65 10.58
C ALA A 567 -33.73 -8.62 9.81
N LEU A 568 -33.61 -8.43 8.50
CA LEU A 568 -32.69 -9.18 7.66
C LEU A 568 -31.22 -8.86 7.98
N VAL A 569 -30.85 -7.59 8.16
CA VAL A 569 -29.48 -7.22 8.57
C VAL A 569 -29.14 -7.85 9.92
N HIS A 570 -30.05 -7.78 10.89
CA HIS A 570 -29.85 -8.40 12.20
C HIS A 570 -29.76 -9.92 12.12
N ALA A 571 -30.55 -10.57 11.25
CA ALA A 571 -30.48 -12.00 11.01
C ALA A 571 -29.15 -12.42 10.36
N LEU A 572 -28.64 -11.63 9.40
CA LEU A 572 -27.32 -11.85 8.78
C LEU A 572 -26.20 -11.74 9.81
N LEU A 573 -26.21 -10.70 10.65
CA LEU A 573 -25.21 -10.52 11.70
C LEU A 573 -25.26 -11.65 12.74
N ARG A 574 -26.46 -12.06 13.16
CA ARG A 574 -26.62 -13.20 14.08
C ARG A 574 -26.16 -14.52 13.45
N GLN A 575 -26.45 -14.74 12.18
CA GLN A 575 -26.02 -15.93 11.45
C GLN A 575 -24.50 -16.00 11.34
N ALA A 576 -23.86 -14.87 11.04
CA ALA A 576 -22.41 -14.78 11.01
C ALA A 576 -21.80 -14.78 12.42
N GLN A 577 -22.62 -14.72 13.48
CA GLN A 577 -22.21 -14.60 14.88
C GLN A 577 -21.46 -13.29 15.19
N TRP A 578 -21.79 -12.17 14.52
CA TRP A 578 -21.10 -10.89 14.69
C TRP A 578 -21.57 -10.07 15.91
N THR A 579 -22.72 -10.39 16.52
CA THR A 579 -23.31 -9.59 17.62
C THR A 579 -23.33 -10.26 19.00
N ALA A 580 -23.46 -11.59 19.09
CA ALA A 580 -23.61 -12.30 20.38
C ALA A 580 -22.37 -13.09 20.84
N LYS A 581 -21.42 -13.27 19.92
CA LYS A 581 -20.18 -14.07 20.05
C LYS A 581 -19.11 -13.56 19.07
N GLY A 582 -19.21 -12.27 18.72
CA GLY A 582 -18.57 -11.70 17.55
C GLY A 582 -17.68 -10.54 17.88
N PRO A 583 -17.08 -9.91 16.86
CA PRO A 583 -16.18 -8.77 17.06
C PRO A 583 -16.85 -7.50 17.56
N PHE A 584 -18.19 -7.46 17.64
CA PHE A 584 -18.95 -6.28 18.09
C PHE A 584 -19.42 -6.39 19.55
N ASP A 585 -19.13 -7.49 20.24
CA ASP A 585 -19.53 -7.73 21.63
C ASP A 585 -18.46 -7.26 22.63
#